data_AF-A0A258D3Y8-F1
#
_entry.id   AF-A0A258D3Y8-F1
#
_cell.length_a   1.000
_cell.length_b   1.000
_cell.length_c   1.000
_cell.angle_alpha   90.00
_cell.angle_beta   90.00
_cell.angle_gamma   90.00
#
_symmetry.space_group_name_H-M   'P 1'
#
loop_
_entity.id
_entity.type
_entity.pdbx_description
1 polymer ?
#
loop_
_entity_poly.entity_id
_entity_poly.type
_entity_poly.pdbx_seq_one_letter_code
_entity_poly.pdbx_strand_id
1 'polypeptide(L)'
;PFATMMSHIRGMASDIAAMEVLGPNPNATLEWLKQTIRKEAAAAENGKPSRMKAGRYMGITSVRSTANLTIRELDGVYQELRGGAPVGSEGFAAFGAGIRNFLVAAKLGGATLSAVSSDPGTVAVAKGFIGMPVTNTYWNIAKQFSSMSRREAIAAGLIHEESMHVLREQARYAGSLSGPEWTRVLPDRVLTWNGLAPWTQAVKHAFGRDFQAYVAGLQDRGWNALPPEFRRVIEGYGFKEKDWSVIQRAQPQEIGEARFLRFSDIDRVKDPEASRIADRWSEMIHQETEYAVPSGTARGRAIMLGTSQPGTISGEFARSFAMFKSFGVSVSMLQGARVAAEVSGGRGARGAAYAGSALITLTLGGMLGNWLKDIAAGKDPRPVDSPGFVLEAMLQGGGLGIYGDFLLADYNRFGNSLASTIAGPVVGLGEDVLKLTAGQFVKLAKGEPVDFPDQAQRML
;
A
#
# COMPACT_ATOMS: atom_id res chain seq x y z
N PRO A 1 8.11 -26.32 -8.70
CA PRO A 1 9.09 -26.61 -7.62
C PRO A 1 9.51 -25.36 -6.81
N PHE A 2 10.17 -24.37 -7.44
CA PHE A 2 10.62 -23.14 -6.75
C PHE A 2 9.48 -22.37 -6.08
N ALA A 3 8.39 -22.15 -6.82
CA ALA A 3 7.13 -21.58 -6.36
C ALA A 3 6.61 -22.16 -5.02
N THR A 4 6.52 -23.48 -4.95
CA THR A 4 6.05 -24.23 -3.78
C THR A 4 7.02 -24.07 -2.60
N MET A 5 8.33 -24.10 -2.87
CA MET A 5 9.35 -23.87 -1.84
C MET A 5 9.25 -22.46 -1.24
N MET A 6 9.10 -21.43 -2.08
CA MET A 6 8.95 -20.04 -1.60
C MET A 6 7.66 -19.84 -0.82
N SER A 7 6.55 -20.46 -1.25
CA SER A 7 5.30 -20.42 -0.50
C SER A 7 5.44 -21.08 0.87
N HIS A 8 6.17 -22.20 0.95
CA HIS A 8 6.42 -22.90 2.21
C HIS A 8 7.30 -22.08 3.16
N ILE A 9 8.41 -21.53 2.65
CA ILE A 9 9.29 -20.63 3.41
C ILE A 9 8.51 -19.43 3.95
N ARG A 10 7.67 -18.81 3.11
CA ARG A 10 6.82 -17.69 3.52
C ARG A 10 5.84 -18.08 4.62
N GLY A 11 5.19 -19.24 4.50
CA GLY A 11 4.27 -19.74 5.53
C GLY A 11 4.96 -19.91 6.88
N MET A 12 6.12 -20.58 6.90
CA MET A 12 6.91 -20.76 8.12
C MET A 12 7.37 -19.43 8.71
N ALA A 13 7.88 -18.51 7.87
CA ALA A 13 8.31 -17.19 8.32
C ALA A 13 7.17 -16.38 8.96
N SER A 14 5.98 -16.39 8.35
CA SER A 14 4.78 -15.75 8.90
C SER A 14 4.38 -16.35 10.25
N ASP A 15 4.45 -17.67 10.42
CA ASP A 15 4.08 -18.33 11.67
C ASP A 15 5.11 -18.09 12.77
N ILE A 16 6.41 -18.10 12.45
CA ILE A 16 7.49 -17.72 13.39
C ILE A 16 7.29 -16.28 13.85
N ALA A 17 7.13 -15.33 12.92
CA ALA A 17 6.91 -13.92 13.25
C ALA A 17 5.64 -13.73 14.10
N ALA A 18 4.57 -14.46 13.83
CA ALA A 18 3.36 -14.42 14.65
C ALA A 18 3.63 -14.92 16.07
N MET A 19 4.43 -15.98 16.25
CA MET A 19 4.79 -16.49 17.58
C MET A 19 5.75 -15.56 18.34
N GLU A 20 6.67 -14.89 17.65
CA GLU A 20 7.58 -13.92 18.25
C GLU A 20 6.84 -12.68 18.76
N VAL A 21 5.87 -12.18 17.98
CA VAL A 21 5.12 -10.97 18.32
C VAL A 21 3.95 -11.24 19.26
N LEU A 22 3.18 -12.30 19.01
CA LEU A 22 1.94 -12.60 19.73
C LEU A 22 2.12 -13.68 20.80
N GLY A 23 3.31 -14.27 20.91
CA GLY A 23 3.63 -15.32 21.87
C GLY A 23 3.28 -16.73 21.39
N PRO A 24 3.42 -17.75 22.27
CA PRO A 24 3.35 -19.16 21.89
C PRO A 24 2.02 -19.62 21.28
N ASN A 25 0.93 -18.90 21.55
CA ASN A 25 -0.37 -19.15 20.92
C ASN A 25 -0.94 -17.84 20.34
N PRO A 26 -0.57 -17.50 19.09
CA PRO A 26 -1.02 -16.27 18.44
C PRO A 26 -2.55 -16.13 18.37
N ASN A 27 -3.27 -17.25 18.18
CA ASN A 27 -4.73 -17.26 18.12
C ASN A 27 -5.37 -16.87 19.46
N ALA A 28 -4.83 -17.38 20.58
CA ALA A 28 -5.31 -17.04 21.92
C ALA A 28 -5.05 -15.57 22.24
N THR A 29 -3.87 -15.05 21.89
CA THR A 29 -3.53 -13.63 22.06
C THR A 29 -4.45 -12.73 21.23
N LEU A 30 -4.77 -13.12 20.00
CA LEU A 30 -5.74 -12.38 19.17
C LEU A 30 -7.14 -12.37 19.77
N GLU A 31 -7.63 -13.50 20.28
CA GLU A 31 -8.94 -13.53 20.92
C GLU A 31 -8.96 -12.67 22.19
N TRP A 32 -7.88 -12.71 22.98
CA TRP A 32 -7.71 -11.81 24.12
C TRP A 32 -7.72 -10.33 23.71
N LEU A 33 -7.06 -9.96 22.61
CA LEU A 33 -7.09 -8.59 22.07
C LEU A 33 -8.51 -8.18 21.69
N LYS A 34 -9.28 -9.05 21.02
CA LYS A 34 -10.68 -8.78 20.66
C LYS A 34 -11.56 -8.59 21.88
N GLN A 35 -11.40 -9.44 22.90
CA GLN A 35 -12.13 -9.32 24.17
C GLN A 35 -11.78 -8.01 24.88
N THR A 36 -10.51 -7.62 24.86
CA THR A 36 -10.06 -6.34 25.40
C THR A 36 -10.70 -5.17 24.67
N ILE A 37 -10.75 -5.19 23.33
CA ILE A 37 -11.45 -4.17 22.54
C ILE A 37 -12.94 -4.09 22.91
N ARG A 38 -13.63 -5.23 23.03
CA ARG A 38 -15.04 -5.28 23.44
C ARG A 38 -15.25 -4.70 24.84
N LYS A 39 -14.36 -5.04 25.79
CA LYS A 39 -14.39 -4.52 27.16
C LYS A 39 -14.20 -3.01 27.20
N GLU A 40 -13.19 -2.48 26.48
CA GLU A 40 -12.93 -1.05 26.40
C GLU A 40 -14.08 -0.29 25.73
N ALA A 41 -14.69 -0.87 24.69
CA ALA A 41 -15.87 -0.30 24.05
C ALA A 41 -17.06 -0.24 25.02
N ALA A 42 -17.32 -1.32 25.75
CA ALA A 42 -18.38 -1.35 26.76
C ALA A 42 -18.11 -0.37 27.91
N ALA A 43 -16.84 -0.19 28.32
CA ALA A 43 -16.47 0.82 29.30
C ALA A 43 -16.78 2.24 28.81
N ALA A 44 -16.41 2.56 27.57
CA ALA A 44 -16.68 3.85 26.95
C ALA A 44 -18.18 4.14 26.82
N GLU A 45 -18.98 3.14 26.40
CA GLU A 45 -20.44 3.29 26.31
C GLU A 45 -21.09 3.56 27.67
N ASN A 46 -20.51 3.05 28.74
CA ASN A 46 -20.97 3.26 30.11
C ASN A 46 -20.35 4.50 30.77
N GLY A 47 -19.70 5.39 30.00
CA GLY A 47 -19.07 6.60 30.52
C GLY A 47 -17.85 6.38 31.43
N LYS A 48 -17.29 5.17 31.43
CA LYS A 48 -16.08 4.84 32.20
C LYS A 48 -14.82 5.22 31.41
N PRO A 49 -13.69 5.47 32.08
CA PRO A 49 -12.41 5.66 31.42
C PRO A 49 -12.12 4.49 30.48
N SER A 50 -11.87 4.80 29.21
CA SER A 50 -11.63 3.82 28.16
C SER A 50 -10.54 4.32 27.23
N ARG A 51 -9.74 3.38 26.72
CA ARG A 51 -8.75 3.61 25.67
C ARG A 51 -9.41 3.68 24.29
N MET A 52 -10.66 3.22 24.17
CA MET A 52 -11.40 3.22 22.92
C MET A 52 -12.04 4.59 22.68
N LYS A 53 -11.80 5.15 21.50
CA LYS A 53 -12.41 6.41 21.05
C LYS A 53 -13.16 6.18 19.75
N ALA A 54 -14.25 6.93 19.55
CA ALA A 54 -14.91 7.03 18.25
C ALA A 54 -14.02 7.79 17.23
N GLY A 55 -14.37 7.72 15.95
CA GLY A 55 -13.71 8.51 14.91
C GLY A 55 -12.41 7.94 14.34
N ARG A 56 -12.05 6.68 14.66
CA ARG A 56 -10.92 6.00 13.99
C ARG A 56 -11.20 5.77 12.49
N TYR A 57 -12.47 5.61 12.11
CA TYR A 57 -12.88 5.40 10.72
C TYR A 57 -13.79 6.56 10.30
N MET A 58 -13.56 7.08 9.10
CA MET A 58 -14.35 8.18 8.52
C MET A 58 -15.85 7.85 8.56
N GLY A 59 -16.66 8.79 9.05
CA GLY A 59 -18.11 8.63 9.18
C GLY A 59 -18.58 7.73 10.34
N ILE A 60 -17.67 7.13 11.13
CA ILE A 60 -18.03 6.27 12.26
C ILE A 60 -17.91 7.04 13.57
N THR A 61 -19.06 7.44 14.09
CA THR A 61 -19.18 8.26 15.31
C THR A 61 -19.48 7.46 16.57
N SER A 62 -19.89 6.19 16.46
CA SER A 62 -20.16 5.34 17.63
C SER A 62 -18.93 4.52 18.03
N VAL A 63 -18.69 4.42 19.33
CA VAL A 63 -17.58 3.62 19.88
C VAL A 63 -17.76 2.13 19.58
N ARG A 64 -18.98 1.62 19.67
CA ARG A 64 -19.31 0.21 19.35
C ARG A 64 -19.03 -0.15 17.90
N SER A 65 -19.45 0.69 16.95
CA SER A 65 -19.14 0.44 15.54
C SER A 65 -17.64 0.52 15.28
N THR A 66 -16.94 1.46 15.92
CA THR A 66 -15.48 1.56 15.84
C THR A 66 -14.79 0.30 16.37
N ALA A 67 -15.27 -0.25 17.48
CA ALA A 67 -14.74 -1.47 18.08
C ALA A 67 -14.98 -2.70 17.19
N ASN A 68 -16.20 -2.85 16.65
CA ASN A 68 -16.54 -3.94 15.73
C ASN A 68 -15.71 -3.90 14.45
N LEU A 69 -15.50 -2.71 13.88
CA LEU A 69 -14.63 -2.53 12.71
C LEU A 69 -13.17 -2.81 13.03
N THR A 70 -12.70 -2.42 14.22
CA THR A 70 -11.33 -2.73 14.66
C THR A 70 -11.11 -4.23 14.79
N ILE A 71 -12.09 -4.97 15.32
CA ILE A 71 -12.03 -6.44 15.41
C ILE A 71 -12.03 -7.06 14.01
N ARG A 72 -12.89 -6.58 13.10
CA ARG A 72 -12.90 -7.05 11.70
C ARG A 72 -11.60 -6.77 10.97
N GLU A 73 -11.00 -5.59 11.17
CA GLU A 73 -9.69 -5.24 10.62
C GLU A 73 -8.61 -6.18 11.17
N LEU A 74 -8.60 -6.45 12.48
CA LEU A 74 -7.66 -7.37 13.12
C LEU A 74 -7.76 -8.78 12.52
N ASP A 75 -8.99 -9.30 12.38
CA ASP A 75 -9.24 -10.60 11.76
C ASP A 75 -8.83 -10.63 10.29
N GLY A 76 -9.18 -9.59 9.52
CA GLY A 76 -8.81 -9.47 8.12
C GLY A 76 -7.30 -9.43 7.91
N VAL A 77 -6.56 -8.66 8.74
CA VAL A 77 -5.09 -8.58 8.66
C VAL A 77 -4.48 -9.94 8.96
N TYR A 78 -4.93 -10.60 10.03
CA TYR A 78 -4.38 -11.89 10.42
C TYR A 78 -4.66 -13.00 9.40
N GLN A 79 -5.87 -13.01 8.82
CA GLN A 79 -6.22 -13.92 7.73
C GLN A 79 -5.36 -13.65 6.49
N GLU A 80 -5.20 -12.38 6.09
CA GLU A 80 -4.39 -11.99 4.94
C GLU A 80 -2.92 -12.44 5.08
N LEU A 81 -2.34 -12.33 6.27
CA LEU A 81 -0.97 -12.80 6.55
C LEU A 81 -0.81 -14.32 6.41
N ARG A 82 -1.90 -15.08 6.53
CA ARG A 82 -1.95 -16.55 6.47
C ARG A 82 -2.54 -17.13 5.19
N GLY A 83 -2.75 -16.30 4.17
CA GLY A 83 -3.23 -16.75 2.85
C GLY A 83 -4.69 -16.40 2.54
N GLY A 84 -5.35 -15.60 3.38
CA GLY A 84 -6.66 -15.02 3.12
C GLY A 84 -7.84 -15.80 3.71
N ALA A 85 -9.05 -15.31 3.45
CA ALA A 85 -10.30 -15.94 3.89
C ALA A 85 -10.57 -17.25 3.13
N PRO A 86 -11.20 -18.26 3.77
CA PRO A 86 -11.55 -19.51 3.11
C PRO A 86 -12.46 -19.26 1.90
N VAL A 87 -12.25 -20.04 0.83
CA VAL A 87 -13.00 -19.94 -0.41
C VAL A 87 -14.37 -20.59 -0.23
N GLY A 88 -15.45 -19.86 -0.49
CA GLY A 88 -16.81 -20.37 -0.43
C GLY A 88 -17.15 -21.26 -1.62
N SER A 89 -16.97 -20.75 -2.84
CA SER A 89 -17.14 -21.53 -4.08
C SER A 89 -15.93 -21.33 -4.99
N GLU A 90 -15.19 -22.40 -5.26
CA GLU A 90 -13.99 -22.34 -6.10
C GLU A 90 -14.31 -21.89 -7.52
N GLY A 91 -15.40 -22.41 -8.12
CA GLY A 91 -15.82 -22.05 -9.47
C GLY A 91 -16.24 -20.59 -9.59
N PHE A 92 -17.02 -20.08 -8.63
CA PHE A 92 -17.45 -18.68 -8.66
C PHE A 92 -16.30 -17.72 -8.31
N ALA A 93 -15.44 -18.09 -7.37
CA ALA A 93 -14.21 -17.33 -7.07
C ALA A 93 -13.28 -17.27 -8.28
N ALA A 94 -13.13 -18.39 -9.00
CA ALA A 94 -12.34 -18.49 -10.22
C ALA A 94 -12.89 -17.59 -11.33
N PHE A 95 -14.20 -17.61 -11.54
CA PHE A 95 -14.88 -16.78 -12.53
C PHE A 95 -14.76 -15.28 -12.21
N GLY A 96 -15.14 -14.88 -10.99
CA GLY A 96 -15.07 -13.49 -10.56
C GLY A 96 -13.65 -12.92 -10.59
N ALA A 97 -12.65 -13.76 -10.26
CA ALA A 97 -11.26 -13.35 -10.38
C ALA A 97 -10.77 -13.28 -11.83
N GLY A 98 -11.25 -14.15 -12.73
CA GLY A 98 -11.00 -14.05 -14.16
C GLY A 98 -11.48 -12.72 -14.75
N ILE A 99 -12.68 -12.28 -14.37
CA ILE A 99 -13.23 -10.97 -14.74
C ILE A 99 -12.33 -9.83 -14.23
N ARG A 100 -11.99 -9.84 -12.94
CA ARG A 100 -11.12 -8.80 -12.37
C ARG A 100 -9.76 -8.75 -13.06
N ASN A 101 -9.16 -9.90 -13.32
CA ASN A 101 -7.88 -9.98 -14.02
C ASN A 101 -7.96 -9.37 -15.43
N PHE A 102 -9.03 -9.66 -16.18
CA PHE A 102 -9.26 -9.04 -17.49
C PHE A 102 -9.44 -7.52 -17.38
N LEU A 103 -10.25 -7.05 -16.43
CA LEU A 103 -10.49 -5.61 -16.23
C LEU A 103 -9.22 -4.85 -15.83
N VAL A 104 -8.39 -5.44 -14.97
CA VAL A 104 -7.06 -4.88 -14.63
C VAL A 104 -6.22 -4.79 -15.91
N ALA A 105 -6.08 -5.87 -16.66
CA ALA A 105 -5.31 -5.88 -17.91
C ALA A 105 -5.79 -4.81 -18.90
N ALA A 106 -7.11 -4.66 -19.08
CA ALA A 106 -7.69 -3.68 -20.00
C ALA A 106 -7.46 -2.22 -19.57
N LYS A 107 -7.49 -1.93 -18.26
CA LYS A 107 -7.34 -0.55 -17.73
C LYS A 107 -5.90 -0.07 -17.59
N LEU A 108 -4.92 -0.97 -17.75
CA LEU A 108 -3.50 -0.68 -17.51
C LEU A 108 -2.74 -0.11 -18.72
N GLY A 109 -3.39 0.06 -19.87
CA GLY A 109 -2.75 0.56 -21.10
C GLY A 109 -2.01 1.90 -20.96
N GLY A 110 -2.49 2.81 -20.09
CA GLY A 110 -1.88 4.13 -19.85
C GLY A 110 -1.21 4.29 -18.48
N ALA A 111 -1.23 3.27 -17.63
CA ALA A 111 -0.82 3.38 -16.23
C ALA A 111 0.70 3.63 -16.06
N THR A 112 1.53 3.05 -16.94
CA THR A 112 2.98 3.24 -16.91
C THR A 112 3.38 4.70 -17.05
N LEU A 113 2.78 5.43 -17.99
CA LEU A 113 3.18 6.81 -18.27
C LEU A 113 2.77 7.76 -17.14
N SER A 114 1.67 7.48 -16.45
CA SER A 114 1.28 8.17 -15.21
C SER A 114 2.23 7.86 -14.05
N ALA A 115 2.64 6.59 -13.89
CA ALA A 115 3.58 6.20 -12.84
C ALA A 115 4.98 6.80 -13.04
N VAL A 116 5.51 6.75 -14.26
CA VAL A 116 6.83 7.30 -14.62
C VAL A 116 6.96 8.78 -14.27
N SER A 117 5.87 9.53 -14.43
CA SER A 117 5.83 10.96 -14.20
C SER A 117 5.48 11.36 -12.76
N SER A 118 4.76 10.53 -12.00
CA SER A 118 4.30 10.85 -10.64
C SER A 118 5.12 10.20 -9.52
N ASP A 119 5.67 8.99 -9.72
CA ASP A 119 6.46 8.25 -8.72
C ASP A 119 7.70 9.03 -8.22
N PRO A 120 8.45 9.77 -9.05
CA PRO A 120 9.58 10.56 -8.55
C PRO A 120 9.16 11.65 -7.54
N GLY A 121 7.93 12.17 -7.67
CA GLY A 121 7.36 13.12 -6.71
C GLY A 121 7.06 12.47 -5.37
N THR A 122 6.49 11.26 -5.35
CA THR A 122 6.19 10.55 -4.10
C THR A 122 7.48 10.13 -3.39
N VAL A 123 8.48 9.70 -4.17
CA VAL A 123 9.84 9.43 -3.66
C VAL A 123 10.47 10.69 -3.07
N ALA A 124 10.33 11.84 -3.73
CA ALA A 124 10.85 13.11 -3.24
C ALA A 124 10.21 13.51 -1.89
N VAL A 125 8.89 13.38 -1.77
CA VAL A 125 8.17 13.65 -0.52
C VAL A 125 8.62 12.70 0.60
N ALA A 126 8.78 11.40 0.29
CA ALA A 126 9.27 10.43 1.28
C ALA A 126 10.71 10.72 1.72
N LYS A 127 11.62 11.02 0.79
CA LYS A 127 13.01 11.42 1.09
C LYS A 127 13.06 12.68 1.95
N GLY A 128 12.28 13.70 1.60
CA GLY A 128 12.18 14.94 2.37
C GLY A 128 11.67 14.71 3.79
N PHE A 129 10.74 13.78 3.99
CA PHE A 129 10.27 13.40 5.32
C PHE A 129 11.36 12.79 6.20
N ILE A 130 12.30 12.02 5.63
CA ILE A 130 13.43 11.37 6.32
C ILE A 130 14.61 12.35 6.49
N GLY A 131 14.64 13.44 5.73
CA GLY A 131 15.79 14.36 5.65
C GLY A 131 16.85 13.92 4.64
N MET A 132 16.52 13.00 3.74
CA MET A 132 17.41 12.57 2.66
C MET A 132 17.48 13.62 1.55
N PRO A 133 18.62 13.71 0.82
CA PRO A 133 18.71 14.52 -0.38
C PRO A 133 17.68 14.11 -1.44
N VAL A 134 16.85 15.07 -1.86
CA VAL A 134 15.81 14.86 -2.89
C VAL A 134 16.37 14.97 -4.32
N THR A 135 17.53 15.61 -4.47
CA THR A 135 18.23 15.81 -5.74
C THR A 135 18.50 14.48 -6.45
N ASN A 136 18.49 14.50 -7.78
CA ASN A 136 18.82 13.35 -8.64
C ASN A 136 17.89 12.13 -8.50
N THR A 137 16.70 12.26 -7.87
CA THR A 137 15.74 11.16 -7.74
C THR A 137 15.38 10.53 -9.09
N TYR A 138 15.09 11.34 -10.11
CA TYR A 138 14.85 10.86 -11.48
C TYR A 138 16.02 10.06 -12.06
N TRP A 139 17.24 10.56 -11.87
CA TRP A 139 18.45 9.93 -12.38
C TRP A 139 18.78 8.62 -11.67
N ASN A 140 18.57 8.56 -10.35
CA ASN A 140 18.79 7.35 -9.56
C ASN A 140 17.83 6.22 -9.93
N ILE A 141 16.58 6.56 -10.30
CA ILE A 141 15.61 5.61 -10.86
C ILE A 141 16.07 5.14 -12.25
N ALA A 142 16.44 6.07 -13.14
CA ALA A 142 16.90 5.74 -14.49
C ALA A 142 18.13 4.81 -14.48
N LYS A 143 19.07 5.04 -13.56
CA LYS A 143 20.25 4.19 -13.37
C LYS A 143 19.90 2.73 -13.07
N GLN A 144 18.75 2.43 -12.47
CA GLN A 144 18.35 1.05 -12.14
C GLN A 144 18.08 0.18 -13.38
N PHE A 145 17.86 0.79 -14.55
CA PHE A 145 17.69 0.07 -15.81
C PHE A 145 19.00 -0.36 -16.47
N SER A 146 20.15 0.07 -15.93
CA SER A 146 21.46 -0.40 -16.42
C SER A 146 21.74 -1.85 -15.99
N SER A 147 22.55 -2.59 -16.76
CA SER A 147 22.91 -3.97 -16.43
C SER A 147 23.75 -4.09 -15.14
N MET A 148 24.51 -3.02 -14.82
CA MET A 148 25.35 -2.93 -13.63
C MET A 148 24.49 -2.74 -12.37
N SER A 149 23.52 -1.82 -12.39
CA SER A 149 22.67 -1.52 -11.23
C SER A 149 21.84 -2.71 -10.76
N ARG A 150 21.40 -3.59 -11.66
CA ARG A 150 20.65 -4.79 -11.27
C ARG A 150 21.51 -5.74 -10.43
N ARG A 151 22.75 -6.03 -10.83
CA ARG A 151 23.67 -6.87 -10.04
C ARG A 151 23.99 -6.24 -8.68
N GLU A 152 24.14 -4.92 -8.67
CA GLU A 152 24.37 -4.15 -7.45
C GLU A 152 23.16 -4.16 -6.50
N ALA A 153 21.93 -4.07 -7.02
CA ALA A 153 20.71 -4.18 -6.22
C ALA A 153 20.55 -5.58 -5.60
N ILE A 154 21.03 -6.64 -6.29
CA ILE A 154 21.06 -8.00 -5.75
C ILE A 154 22.06 -8.05 -4.59
N ALA A 155 23.25 -7.48 -4.79
CA ALA A 155 24.27 -7.40 -3.77
C ALA A 155 23.84 -6.54 -2.57
N ALA A 156 23.06 -5.48 -2.78
CA ALA A 156 22.49 -4.64 -1.74
C ALA A 156 21.41 -5.35 -0.88
N GLY A 157 21.04 -6.58 -1.22
CA GLY A 157 20.03 -7.37 -0.49
C GLY A 157 18.59 -6.88 -0.71
N LEU A 158 18.39 -5.87 -1.55
CA LEU A 158 17.08 -5.25 -1.84
C LEU A 158 16.18 -6.13 -2.73
N ILE A 159 16.74 -7.18 -3.33
CA ILE A 159 16.05 -8.09 -4.25
C ILE A 159 15.38 -9.29 -3.54
N HIS A 160 15.47 -9.40 -2.20
CA HIS A 160 14.76 -10.46 -1.48
C HIS A 160 13.24 -10.40 -1.73
N GLU A 161 12.63 -9.21 -1.79
CA GLU A 161 11.21 -9.03 -2.12
C GLU A 161 10.90 -9.53 -3.55
N GLU A 162 11.72 -9.17 -4.54
CA GLU A 162 11.59 -9.60 -5.95
C GLU A 162 11.73 -11.14 -6.11
N SER A 163 12.61 -11.77 -5.32
CA SER A 163 12.77 -13.23 -5.28
C SER A 163 11.61 -13.97 -4.57
N MET A 164 10.89 -13.29 -3.67
CA MET A 164 9.64 -13.78 -3.08
C MET A 164 8.45 -13.65 -4.05
N HIS A 165 8.60 -12.88 -5.13
CA HIS A 165 7.61 -12.72 -6.21
C HIS A 165 7.78 -13.70 -7.38
N VAL A 166 8.61 -14.75 -7.25
CA VAL A 166 9.01 -15.63 -8.36
C VAL A 166 7.87 -16.47 -8.97
N LEU A 167 6.63 -16.31 -8.49
CA LEU A 167 5.44 -16.78 -9.18
C LEU A 167 4.73 -15.76 -10.08
N ARG A 168 5.38 -14.66 -10.51
CA ARG A 168 4.70 -13.61 -11.31
C ARG A 168 3.36 -13.25 -10.64
N GLU A 169 3.43 -12.80 -9.40
CA GLU A 169 2.24 -12.41 -8.62
C GLU A 169 2.25 -10.89 -8.36
N GLN A 170 2.62 -10.10 -9.36
CA GLN A 170 2.67 -8.65 -9.26
C GLN A 170 1.26 -8.05 -9.29
N ALA A 171 0.30 -8.71 -9.94
CA ALA A 171 -1.11 -8.34 -9.91
C ALA A 171 -1.75 -8.33 -8.50
N ARG A 172 -1.08 -8.91 -7.49
CA ARG A 172 -1.51 -8.86 -6.06
C ARG A 172 -1.62 -7.42 -5.56
N TYR A 173 -0.82 -6.50 -6.11
CA TYR A 173 -0.87 -5.08 -5.75
C TYR A 173 -2.16 -4.38 -6.21
N ALA A 174 -2.81 -4.88 -7.27
CA ALA A 174 -4.09 -4.39 -7.77
C ALA A 174 -5.30 -5.08 -7.09
N GLY A 175 -5.07 -5.90 -6.06
CA GLY A 175 -6.14 -6.59 -5.34
C GLY A 175 -6.73 -7.79 -6.08
N SER A 176 -6.15 -8.21 -7.20
CA SER A 176 -6.45 -9.51 -7.79
C SER A 176 -5.46 -10.55 -7.27
N LEU A 177 -5.95 -11.76 -6.92
CA LEU A 177 -5.37 -13.07 -7.22
C LEU A 177 -6.03 -14.18 -6.40
N SER A 178 -7.05 -14.77 -7.02
CA SER A 178 -7.53 -16.15 -6.86
C SER A 178 -7.99 -16.60 -8.27
N GLY A 179 -8.20 -17.88 -8.57
CA GLY A 179 -8.71 -18.32 -9.89
C GLY A 179 -7.70 -18.95 -10.86
N PRO A 180 -8.13 -19.35 -12.08
CA PRO A 180 -7.39 -20.26 -12.96
C PRO A 180 -6.11 -19.63 -13.49
N GLU A 181 -5.03 -20.42 -13.59
CA GLU A 181 -3.67 -19.94 -13.90
C GLU A 181 -3.59 -19.01 -15.11
N TRP A 182 -4.34 -19.30 -16.19
CA TRP A 182 -4.32 -18.50 -17.41
C TRP A 182 -4.84 -17.06 -17.21
N THR A 183 -5.81 -16.87 -16.31
CA THR A 183 -6.36 -15.54 -16.00
C THR A 183 -5.37 -14.71 -15.18
N ARG A 184 -4.55 -15.37 -14.34
CA ARG A 184 -3.55 -14.71 -13.49
C ARG A 184 -2.42 -14.14 -14.35
N VAL A 185 -2.00 -14.87 -15.39
CA VAL A 185 -0.88 -14.49 -16.27
C VAL A 185 -1.20 -13.25 -17.12
N LEU A 186 -2.45 -13.00 -17.49
CA LEU A 186 -2.82 -11.88 -18.38
C LEU A 186 -2.47 -10.49 -17.80
N PRO A 187 -2.94 -10.08 -16.60
CA PRO A 187 -2.52 -8.83 -15.98
C PRO A 187 -1.01 -8.72 -15.82
N ASP A 188 -0.35 -9.79 -15.35
CA ASP A 188 1.10 -9.77 -15.13
C ASP A 188 1.87 -9.57 -16.44
N ARG A 189 1.40 -10.16 -17.55
CA ARG A 189 1.99 -9.95 -18.88
C ARG A 189 1.77 -8.55 -19.40
N VAL A 190 0.56 -8.00 -19.27
CA VAL A 190 0.29 -6.61 -19.67
C VAL A 190 1.10 -5.63 -18.85
N LEU A 191 1.20 -5.81 -17.53
CA LEU A 191 2.04 -5.00 -16.64
C LEU A 191 3.53 -5.07 -16.99
N THR A 192 4.00 -6.27 -17.33
CA THR A 192 5.39 -6.48 -17.76
C THR A 192 5.66 -5.84 -19.12
N TRP A 193 4.76 -6.04 -20.08
CA TRP A 193 4.88 -5.52 -21.45
C TRP A 193 4.75 -4.01 -21.51
N ASN A 194 3.84 -3.43 -20.73
CA ASN A 194 3.71 -1.98 -20.62
C ASN A 194 4.83 -1.36 -19.78
N GLY A 195 5.73 -2.15 -19.18
CA GLY A 195 6.90 -1.67 -18.45
C GLY A 195 6.62 -1.13 -17.04
N LEU A 196 5.36 -1.11 -16.59
CA LEU A 196 4.99 -0.58 -15.27
C LEU A 196 5.63 -1.39 -14.14
N ALA A 197 5.59 -2.72 -14.21
CA ALA A 197 6.18 -3.53 -13.14
C ALA A 197 7.71 -3.42 -13.06
N PRO A 198 8.47 -3.49 -14.17
CA PRO A 198 9.89 -3.15 -14.17
C PRO A 198 10.18 -1.74 -13.62
N TRP A 199 9.33 -0.76 -13.94
CA TRP A 199 9.44 0.60 -13.42
C TRP A 199 9.22 0.68 -11.91
N THR A 200 8.12 0.14 -11.39
CA THR A 200 7.84 0.12 -9.95
C THR A 200 8.97 -0.55 -9.17
N GLN A 201 9.49 -1.67 -9.66
CA GLN A 201 10.64 -2.34 -9.06
C GLN A 201 11.90 -1.47 -9.11
N ALA A 202 12.19 -0.82 -10.23
CA ALA A 202 13.29 0.13 -10.34
C ALA A 202 13.17 1.29 -9.34
N VAL A 203 11.96 1.84 -9.13
CA VAL A 203 11.74 2.92 -8.16
C VAL A 203 11.96 2.43 -6.72
N LYS A 204 11.42 1.26 -6.36
CA LYS A 204 11.64 0.63 -5.04
C LYS A 204 13.13 0.38 -4.77
N HIS A 205 13.83 -0.21 -5.75
CA HIS A 205 15.27 -0.46 -5.65
C HIS A 205 16.06 0.84 -5.54
N ALA A 206 15.73 1.86 -6.33
CA ALA A 206 16.39 3.16 -6.26
C ALA A 206 16.24 3.79 -4.87
N PHE A 207 15.01 3.80 -4.32
CA PHE A 207 14.77 4.34 -2.98
C PHE A 207 15.53 3.56 -1.90
N GLY A 208 15.43 2.22 -1.90
CA GLY A 208 16.12 1.38 -0.94
C GLY A 208 17.64 1.54 -0.98
N ARG A 209 18.22 1.66 -2.18
CA ARG A 209 19.65 1.94 -2.36
C ARG A 209 20.04 3.31 -1.82
N ASP A 210 19.28 4.34 -2.18
CA ASP A 210 19.53 5.70 -1.71
C ASP A 210 19.44 5.78 -0.17
N PHE A 211 18.49 5.05 0.43
CA PHE A 211 18.33 4.98 1.88
C PHE A 211 19.54 4.30 2.54
N GLN A 212 19.91 3.11 2.09
CA GLN A 212 21.05 2.37 2.64
C GLN A 212 22.37 3.15 2.50
N ALA A 213 22.56 3.85 1.37
CA ALA A 213 23.74 4.69 1.13
C ALA A 213 23.74 5.93 2.00
N TYR A 214 22.59 6.59 2.15
CA TYR A 214 22.43 7.75 3.04
C TYR A 214 22.80 7.39 4.48
N VAL A 215 22.30 6.26 5.00
CA VAL A 215 22.60 5.84 6.36
C VAL A 215 24.06 5.42 6.51
N ALA A 216 24.64 4.72 5.53
CA ALA A 216 26.06 4.38 5.55
C ALA A 216 26.96 5.64 5.64
N GLY A 217 26.52 6.77 5.06
CA GLY A 217 27.19 8.07 5.22
C GLY A 217 26.99 8.73 6.60
N LEU A 218 26.01 8.29 7.38
CA LEU A 218 25.75 8.77 8.74
C LEU A 218 26.29 7.84 9.83
N GLN A 219 26.69 6.62 9.48
CA GLN A 219 27.07 5.56 10.43
C GLN A 219 28.17 6.00 11.41
N ASP A 220 29.12 6.82 10.97
CA ASP A 220 30.22 7.31 11.81
C ASP A 220 29.79 8.39 12.82
N ARG A 221 28.56 8.92 12.72
CA ARG A 221 28.05 9.97 13.61
C ARG A 221 27.45 9.38 14.88
N GLY A 222 27.73 10.02 16.02
CA GLY A 222 27.03 9.71 17.27
C GLY A 222 25.53 10.04 17.20
N TRP A 223 24.73 9.41 18.06
CA TRP A 223 23.27 9.52 18.08
C TRP A 223 22.74 10.96 18.10
N ASN A 224 23.37 11.84 18.89
CA ASN A 224 22.99 13.26 18.98
C ASN A 224 23.44 14.11 17.78
N ALA A 225 24.34 13.59 16.93
CA ALA A 225 24.82 14.25 15.72
C ALA A 225 24.10 13.76 14.45
N LEU A 226 23.13 12.85 14.60
CA LEU A 226 22.26 12.43 13.50
C LEU A 226 21.36 13.60 13.05
N PRO A 227 21.07 13.72 11.75
CA PRO A 227 20.08 14.67 11.26
C PRO A 227 18.76 14.53 12.04
N PRO A 228 18.18 15.61 12.57
CA PRO A 228 16.99 15.54 13.42
C PRO A 228 15.81 14.81 12.77
N GLU A 229 15.64 14.99 11.46
CA GLU A 229 14.59 14.33 10.67
C GLU A 229 14.76 12.82 10.66
N PHE A 230 15.99 12.34 10.44
CA PHE A 230 16.33 10.93 10.37
C PHE A 230 16.23 10.28 11.76
N ARG A 231 16.79 10.94 12.79
CA ARG A 231 16.72 10.47 14.17
C ARG A 231 15.27 10.27 14.62
N ARG A 232 14.39 11.23 14.33
CA ARG A 232 12.95 11.12 14.62
C ARG A 232 12.32 9.92 13.92
N VAL A 233 12.68 9.66 12.66
CA VAL A 233 12.14 8.50 11.92
C VAL A 233 12.57 7.20 12.60
N ILE A 234 13.87 7.00 12.85
CA ILE A 234 14.35 5.77 13.47
C ILE A 234 13.84 5.59 14.92
N GLU A 235 13.68 6.68 15.68
CA GLU A 235 13.03 6.65 17.00
C GLU A 235 11.57 6.20 16.89
N GLY A 236 10.86 6.58 15.82
CA GLY A 236 9.50 6.12 15.52
C GLY A 236 9.40 4.61 15.27
N TYR A 237 10.44 4.00 14.72
CA TYR A 237 10.59 2.54 14.62
C TYR A 237 11.10 1.90 15.92
N GLY A 238 11.35 2.70 16.95
CA GLY A 238 11.77 2.24 18.27
C GLY A 238 13.28 2.04 18.42
N PHE A 239 14.10 2.52 17.47
CA PHE A 239 15.55 2.56 17.65
C PHE A 239 15.92 3.54 18.76
N LYS A 240 16.90 3.14 19.57
CA LYS A 240 17.50 3.96 20.61
C LYS A 240 18.99 4.11 20.36
N GLU A 241 19.63 5.00 21.13
CA GLU A 241 21.08 5.22 21.09
C GLU A 241 21.89 3.92 21.22
N LYS A 242 21.45 2.99 22.08
CA LYS A 242 22.08 1.67 22.22
C LYS A 242 21.98 0.79 20.97
N ASP A 243 20.89 0.90 20.22
CA ASP A 243 20.71 0.11 19.00
C ASP A 243 21.58 0.71 17.89
N TRP A 244 21.67 2.04 17.86
CA TRP A 244 22.57 2.74 16.94
C TRP A 244 24.03 2.34 17.14
N SER A 245 24.52 2.23 18.37
CA SER A 245 25.91 1.81 18.61
C SER A 245 26.23 0.38 18.13
N VAL A 246 25.22 -0.51 18.02
CA VAL A 246 25.35 -1.81 17.33
C VAL A 246 25.47 -1.59 15.82
N ILE A 247 24.58 -0.75 15.25
CA ILE A 247 24.60 -0.40 13.83
C ILE A 247 25.93 0.23 13.42
N GLN A 248 26.53 1.08 14.26
CA GLN A 248 27.83 1.69 13.99
C GLN A 248 28.98 0.68 13.87
N ARG A 249 28.84 -0.52 14.46
CA ARG A 249 29.83 -1.60 14.37
C ARG A 249 29.62 -2.50 13.14
N ALA A 250 28.50 -2.38 12.45
CA ALA A 250 28.26 -3.09 11.20
C ALA A 250 29.30 -2.68 10.15
N GLN A 251 29.64 -3.58 9.24
CA GLN A 251 30.55 -3.29 8.13
C GLN A 251 29.72 -3.15 6.85
N PRO A 252 29.41 -1.92 6.39
CA PRO A 252 28.67 -1.72 5.16
C PRO A 252 29.39 -2.37 3.98
N GLN A 253 28.64 -2.92 3.04
CA GLN A 253 29.23 -3.41 1.81
C GLN A 253 29.58 -2.25 0.87
N GLU A 254 30.79 -2.28 0.33
CA GLU A 254 31.21 -1.43 -0.77
C GLU A 254 30.75 -2.04 -2.11
N ILE A 255 29.99 -1.26 -2.87
CA ILE A 255 29.51 -1.63 -4.19
C ILE A 255 29.77 -0.44 -5.12
N GLY A 256 30.76 -0.58 -6.00
CA GLY A 256 31.29 0.54 -6.78
C GLY A 256 31.92 1.59 -5.86
N GLU A 257 31.53 2.85 -6.01
CA GLU A 257 32.03 3.96 -5.18
C GLU A 257 31.17 4.23 -3.92
N ALA A 258 30.09 3.48 -3.71
CA ALA A 258 29.14 3.71 -2.63
C ALA A 258 29.17 2.59 -1.57
N ARG A 259 28.96 2.99 -0.31
CA ARG A 259 28.78 2.08 0.83
C ARG A 259 27.29 1.87 1.07
N PHE A 260 26.86 0.64 1.31
CA PHE A 260 25.47 0.30 1.59
C PHE A 260 25.37 -0.46 2.91
N LEU A 261 24.63 0.11 3.88
CA LEU A 261 24.38 -0.55 5.15
C LEU A 261 23.13 -1.44 5.05
N ARG A 262 23.34 -2.75 4.94
CA ARG A 262 22.26 -3.73 4.77
C ARG A 262 21.89 -4.37 6.11
N PHE A 263 20.72 -5.00 6.14
CA PHE A 263 20.29 -5.78 7.31
C PHE A 263 21.32 -6.87 7.67
N SER A 264 21.87 -7.56 6.67
CA SER A 264 22.83 -8.64 6.87
C SER A 264 24.18 -8.17 7.40
N ASP A 265 24.53 -6.90 7.19
CA ASP A 265 25.75 -6.30 7.74
C ASP A 265 25.58 -6.03 9.25
N ILE A 266 24.37 -5.68 9.68
CA ILE A 266 24.00 -5.51 11.09
C ILE A 266 23.88 -6.87 11.79
N ASP A 267 23.22 -7.84 11.16
CA ASP A 267 23.01 -9.19 11.71
C ASP A 267 24.33 -9.94 11.99
N ARG A 268 25.39 -9.64 11.23
CA ARG A 268 26.74 -10.22 11.41
C ARG A 268 27.51 -9.60 12.57
N VAL A 269 27.02 -8.51 13.18
CA VAL A 269 27.68 -7.91 14.33
C VAL A 269 27.65 -8.89 15.50
N LYS A 270 28.77 -9.05 16.19
CA LYS A 270 28.86 -9.90 17.40
C LYS A 270 28.20 -9.19 18.58
N ASP A 271 26.87 -9.16 18.58
CA ASP A 271 26.03 -8.62 19.64
C ASP A 271 24.74 -9.45 19.76
N PRO A 272 24.29 -9.81 20.98
CA PRO A 272 23.04 -10.56 21.16
C PRO A 272 21.81 -9.87 20.58
N GLU A 273 21.82 -8.53 20.48
CA GLU A 273 20.70 -7.75 19.93
C GLU A 273 20.79 -7.55 18.42
N ALA A 274 21.89 -7.97 17.76
CA ALA A 274 22.17 -7.69 16.35
C ALA A 274 21.04 -8.14 15.42
N SER A 275 20.56 -9.39 15.57
CA SER A 275 19.49 -9.93 14.72
C SER A 275 18.18 -9.16 14.90
N ARG A 276 17.76 -8.88 16.14
CA ARG A 276 16.56 -8.09 16.42
C ARG A 276 16.66 -6.67 15.83
N ILE A 277 17.84 -6.05 15.90
CA ILE A 277 18.11 -4.73 15.33
C ILE A 277 18.09 -4.80 13.79
N ALA A 278 18.66 -5.84 13.20
CA ALA A 278 18.65 -6.08 11.76
C ALA A 278 17.24 -6.33 11.20
N ASP A 279 16.40 -7.08 11.91
CA ASP A 279 15.01 -7.32 11.51
C ASP A 279 14.20 -6.02 11.51
N ARG A 280 14.33 -5.23 12.58
CA ARG A 280 13.71 -3.90 12.66
C ARG A 280 14.27 -2.94 11.62
N TRP A 281 15.55 -3.06 11.27
CA TRP A 281 16.19 -2.28 10.22
C TRP A 281 15.58 -2.60 8.86
N SER A 282 15.39 -3.90 8.59
CA SER A 282 14.72 -4.40 7.40
C SER A 282 13.27 -3.92 7.34
N GLU A 283 12.51 -4.05 8.44
CA GLU A 283 11.14 -3.55 8.58
C GLU A 283 11.06 -2.06 8.22
N MET A 284 11.95 -1.24 8.77
CA MET A 284 12.00 0.19 8.47
C MET A 284 12.27 0.44 6.99
N ILE A 285 13.26 -0.19 6.37
CA ILE A 285 13.56 0.03 4.94
C ILE A 285 12.35 -0.33 4.07
N HIS A 286 11.70 -1.48 4.34
CA HIS A 286 10.52 -1.89 3.59
C HIS A 286 9.35 -0.92 3.79
N GLN A 287 9.11 -0.49 5.02
CA GLN A 287 8.03 0.44 5.34
C GLN A 287 8.28 1.84 4.75
N GLU A 288 9.51 2.36 4.81
CA GLU A 288 9.90 3.62 4.17
C GLU A 288 9.84 3.55 2.64
N THR A 289 10.18 2.41 2.05
CA THR A 289 10.02 2.15 0.62
C THR A 289 8.54 2.13 0.23
N GLU A 290 7.68 1.53 1.05
CA GLU A 290 6.24 1.52 0.84
C GLU A 290 5.66 2.94 0.86
N TYR A 291 6.15 3.82 1.73
CA TYR A 291 5.76 5.23 1.73
C TYR A 291 6.16 6.00 0.47
N ALA A 292 7.29 5.65 -0.13
CA ALA A 292 7.80 6.24 -1.37
C ALA A 292 7.08 5.70 -2.61
N VAL A 293 6.79 4.40 -2.60
CA VAL A 293 6.10 3.68 -3.68
C VAL A 293 4.94 2.89 -3.07
N PRO A 294 3.80 3.55 -2.82
CA PRO A 294 2.66 2.91 -2.18
C PRO A 294 2.20 1.69 -2.99
N SER A 295 2.16 0.55 -2.33
CA SER A 295 1.55 -0.66 -2.84
C SER A 295 0.32 -1.01 -1.98
N GLY A 296 -0.53 -1.92 -2.45
CA GLY A 296 -1.65 -2.37 -1.64
C GLY A 296 -1.14 -3.02 -0.35
N THR A 297 -1.39 -2.42 0.82
CA THR A 297 -0.93 -2.98 2.10
C THR A 297 -1.87 -4.09 2.58
N ALA A 298 -1.37 -5.06 3.35
CA ALA A 298 -2.21 -6.10 3.96
C ALA A 298 -3.33 -5.49 4.81
N ARG A 299 -3.02 -4.38 5.50
CA ARG A 299 -3.97 -3.61 6.28
C ARG A 299 -5.02 -2.90 5.43
N GLY A 300 -4.63 -2.28 4.31
CA GLY A 300 -5.55 -1.67 3.36
C GLY A 300 -6.49 -2.69 2.73
N ARG A 301 -5.98 -3.87 2.37
CA ARG A 301 -6.80 -4.99 1.90
C ARG A 301 -7.74 -5.50 3.00
N ALA A 302 -7.27 -5.66 4.24
CA ALA A 302 -8.09 -6.09 5.36
C ALA A 302 -9.24 -5.13 5.69
N ILE A 303 -9.05 -3.81 5.60
CA ILE A 303 -10.14 -2.85 5.80
C ILE A 303 -11.19 -2.99 4.69
N MET A 304 -10.76 -3.17 3.44
CA MET A 304 -11.65 -3.20 2.29
C MET A 304 -12.37 -4.54 2.14
N LEU A 305 -11.67 -5.64 2.38
CA LEU A 305 -12.16 -7.00 2.16
C LEU A 305 -12.67 -7.65 3.46
N GLY A 306 -12.19 -7.19 4.62
CA GLY A 306 -12.50 -7.78 5.92
C GLY A 306 -12.26 -9.29 5.90
N THR A 307 -13.27 -10.01 6.37
CA THR A 307 -13.33 -11.48 6.37
C THR A 307 -14.20 -12.02 5.23
N SER A 308 -14.45 -11.22 4.18
CA SER A 308 -15.33 -11.62 3.08
C SER A 308 -14.75 -12.82 2.32
N GLN A 309 -15.57 -13.83 2.06
CA GLN A 309 -15.11 -15.08 1.45
C GLN A 309 -15.13 -15.00 -0.09
N PRO A 310 -14.04 -15.40 -0.78
CA PRO A 310 -14.07 -15.55 -2.24
C PRO A 310 -15.16 -16.53 -2.66
N GLY A 311 -15.79 -16.31 -3.81
CA GLY A 311 -16.84 -17.19 -4.31
C GLY A 311 -18.17 -17.10 -3.56
N THR A 312 -18.38 -16.00 -2.82
CA THR A 312 -19.71 -15.59 -2.33
C THR A 312 -20.14 -14.32 -3.04
N ILE A 313 -21.44 -14.06 -3.20
CA ILE A 313 -21.92 -12.87 -3.91
C ILE A 313 -21.38 -11.59 -3.25
N SER A 314 -21.49 -11.50 -1.93
CA SER A 314 -20.98 -10.36 -1.16
C SER A 314 -19.45 -10.24 -1.21
N GLY A 315 -18.72 -11.36 -1.20
CA GLY A 315 -17.27 -11.37 -1.28
C GLY A 315 -16.71 -11.06 -2.67
N GLU A 316 -17.37 -11.47 -3.74
CA GLU A 316 -17.00 -11.11 -5.12
C GLU A 316 -17.29 -9.64 -5.42
N PHE A 317 -18.40 -9.10 -4.88
CA PHE A 317 -18.69 -7.68 -4.92
C PHE A 317 -17.63 -6.85 -4.19
N ALA A 318 -17.33 -7.21 -2.92
CA ALA A 318 -16.34 -6.50 -2.11
C ALA A 318 -14.95 -6.48 -2.77
N ARG A 319 -14.52 -7.61 -3.37
CA ARG A 319 -13.26 -7.71 -4.12
C ARG A 319 -13.24 -6.83 -5.36
N SER A 320 -14.33 -6.79 -6.10
CA SER A 320 -14.42 -6.02 -7.32
C SER A 320 -14.47 -4.52 -7.03
N PHE A 321 -15.16 -4.11 -5.95
CA PHE A 321 -15.09 -2.74 -5.45
C PHE A 321 -13.68 -2.38 -4.95
N ALA A 322 -13.05 -3.28 -4.18
CA ALA A 322 -11.70 -3.09 -3.67
C ALA A 322 -10.66 -2.95 -4.80
N MET A 323 -10.80 -3.65 -5.92
CA MET A 323 -9.89 -3.51 -7.07
C MET A 323 -9.78 -2.05 -7.56
N PHE A 324 -10.87 -1.27 -7.47
CA PHE A 324 -10.88 0.13 -7.89
C PHE A 324 -10.50 1.13 -6.79
N LYS A 325 -10.83 0.84 -5.53
CA LYS A 325 -10.65 1.79 -4.40
C LYS A 325 -9.46 1.46 -3.48
N SER A 326 -8.96 0.23 -3.49
CA SER A 326 -7.94 -0.25 -2.54
C SER A 326 -6.64 0.52 -2.62
N PHE A 327 -6.21 0.95 -3.81
CA PHE A 327 -5.00 1.76 -3.97
C PHE A 327 -5.13 3.10 -3.26
N GLY A 328 -6.19 3.87 -3.57
CA GLY A 328 -6.45 5.16 -2.93
C GLY A 328 -6.61 5.04 -1.42
N VAL A 329 -7.27 3.99 -0.94
CA VAL A 329 -7.40 3.69 0.50
C VAL A 329 -6.04 3.32 1.12
N SER A 330 -5.22 2.53 0.45
CA SER A 330 -3.90 2.12 0.95
C SER A 330 -2.95 3.31 1.04
N VAL A 331 -2.86 4.12 -0.03
CA VAL A 331 -2.13 5.41 -0.01
C VAL A 331 -2.67 6.28 1.12
N SER A 332 -3.99 6.34 1.26
CA SER A 332 -4.62 7.19 2.26
C SER A 332 -4.25 6.82 3.69
N MET A 333 -4.31 5.53 4.01
CA MET A 333 -3.96 5.02 5.32
C MET A 333 -2.47 5.19 5.60
N LEU A 334 -1.65 4.91 4.60
CA LEU A 334 -0.21 5.00 4.69
C LEU A 334 0.18 6.46 4.98
N GLN A 335 -0.14 7.39 4.08
CA GLN A 335 0.17 8.81 4.24
C GLN A 335 -0.49 9.42 5.48
N GLY A 336 -1.74 9.04 5.78
CA GLY A 336 -2.45 9.46 6.98
C GLY A 336 -1.79 9.02 8.28
N ALA A 337 -1.19 7.82 8.34
CA ALA A 337 -0.47 7.34 9.52
C ALA A 337 0.74 8.23 9.85
N ARG A 338 1.48 8.71 8.84
CA ARG A 338 2.59 9.66 9.04
C ARG A 338 2.10 11.01 9.55
N VAL A 339 1.03 11.54 8.95
CA VAL A 339 0.42 12.81 9.42
C VAL A 339 -0.03 12.67 10.87
N ALA A 340 -0.73 11.58 11.22
CA ALA A 340 -1.19 11.32 12.57
C ALA A 340 -0.04 11.15 13.57
N ALA A 341 1.07 10.52 13.17
CA ALA A 341 2.27 10.40 14.00
C ALA A 341 2.93 11.76 14.27
N GLU A 342 2.98 12.65 13.27
CA GLU A 342 3.47 14.02 13.46
C GLU A 342 2.56 14.85 14.36
N VAL A 343 1.25 14.80 14.14
CA VAL A 343 0.27 15.53 14.95
C VAL A 343 0.28 15.04 16.40
N SER A 344 0.27 13.73 16.63
CA SER A 344 0.32 13.16 17.99
C SER A 344 1.63 13.44 18.71
N GLY A 345 2.73 13.61 17.96
CA GLY A 345 4.02 14.07 18.47
C GLY A 345 4.13 15.58 18.70
N GLY A 346 3.04 16.35 18.60
CA GLY A 346 3.04 17.80 18.79
C GLY A 346 3.59 18.61 17.61
N ARG A 347 3.80 17.98 16.45
CA ARG A 347 4.41 18.57 15.24
C ARG A 347 3.38 18.80 14.14
N GLY A 348 2.23 19.35 14.50
CA GLY A 348 1.09 19.55 13.60
C GLY A 348 1.43 20.29 12.31
N ALA A 349 2.28 21.34 12.37
CA ALA A 349 2.72 22.07 11.18
C ALA A 349 3.52 21.20 10.20
N ARG A 350 4.37 20.29 10.69
CA ARG A 350 5.12 19.34 9.86
C ARG A 350 4.18 18.29 9.26
N GLY A 351 3.22 17.81 10.06
CA GLY A 351 2.15 16.94 9.58
C GLY A 351 1.35 17.58 8.44
N ALA A 352 1.00 18.87 8.57
CA ALA A 352 0.30 19.64 7.55
C ALA A 352 1.17 19.89 6.30
N ALA A 353 2.45 20.20 6.46
CA ALA A 353 3.37 20.36 5.33
C ALA A 353 3.54 19.04 4.55
N TYR A 354 3.71 17.92 5.26
CA TYR A 354 3.75 16.59 4.66
C TYR A 354 2.45 16.27 3.92
N ALA A 355 1.31 16.49 4.57
CA ALA A 355 -0.02 16.33 4.01
C ALA A 355 -0.20 17.11 2.70
N GLY A 356 0.15 18.40 2.70
CA GLY A 356 0.07 19.26 1.51
C GLY A 356 0.98 18.77 0.39
N SER A 357 2.22 18.39 0.70
CA SER A 357 3.17 17.89 -0.32
C SER A 357 2.71 16.58 -0.96
N ALA A 358 2.15 15.66 -0.17
CA ALA A 358 1.57 14.42 -0.65
C ALA A 358 0.30 14.70 -1.50
N LEU A 359 -0.57 15.61 -1.05
CA LEU A 359 -1.76 16.01 -1.80
C LEU A 359 -1.41 16.59 -3.17
N ILE A 360 -0.47 17.53 -3.24
CA ILE A 360 -0.01 18.14 -4.49
C ILE A 360 0.51 17.06 -5.43
N THR A 361 1.36 16.16 -4.92
CA THR A 361 1.95 15.07 -5.71
C THR A 361 0.88 14.13 -6.27
N LEU A 362 -0.07 13.71 -5.43
CA LEU A 362 -1.18 12.83 -5.85
C LEU A 362 -2.10 13.52 -6.85
N THR A 363 -2.34 14.82 -6.68
CA THR A 363 -3.14 15.63 -7.60
C THR A 363 -2.46 15.73 -8.96
N LEU A 364 -1.17 16.04 -9.00
CA LEU A 364 -0.39 16.07 -10.24
C LEU A 364 -0.40 14.70 -10.95
N GLY A 365 -0.29 13.61 -10.20
CA GLY A 365 -0.44 12.25 -10.74
C GLY A 365 -1.83 12.01 -11.33
N GLY A 366 -2.89 12.45 -10.65
CA GLY A 366 -4.27 12.40 -11.16
C GLY A 366 -4.50 13.25 -12.40
N MET A 367 -3.90 14.46 -12.46
CA MET A 367 -3.98 15.38 -13.60
C MET A 367 -3.36 14.72 -14.83
N LEU A 368 -2.15 14.16 -14.69
CA LEU A 368 -1.48 13.44 -15.77
C LEU A 368 -2.25 12.18 -16.18
N GLY A 369 -2.79 11.43 -15.22
CA GLY A 369 -3.64 10.27 -15.51
C GLY A 369 -4.87 10.62 -16.34
N ASN A 370 -5.55 11.72 -16.00
CA ASN A 370 -6.72 12.21 -16.77
C ASN A 370 -6.31 12.73 -18.15
N TRP A 371 -5.21 13.46 -18.23
CA TRP A 371 -4.65 13.98 -19.48
C TRP A 371 -4.31 12.86 -20.46
N LEU A 372 -3.68 11.77 -19.98
CA LEU A 372 -3.36 10.61 -20.79
C LEU A 372 -4.59 9.81 -21.24
N LYS A 373 -5.63 9.74 -20.41
CA LYS A 373 -6.92 9.13 -20.80
C LYS A 373 -7.59 9.91 -21.92
N ASP A 374 -7.56 11.24 -21.85
CA ASP A 374 -8.11 12.09 -22.90
C ASP A 374 -7.38 11.82 -24.24
N ILE A 375 -6.05 11.78 -24.22
CA ILE A 375 -5.22 11.43 -25.41
C ILE A 375 -5.54 10.02 -25.93
N ALA A 376 -5.56 9.01 -25.05
CA ALA A 376 -5.80 7.62 -25.42
C ALA A 376 -7.22 7.40 -25.99
N ALA A 377 -8.19 8.21 -25.55
CA ALA A 377 -9.55 8.24 -26.08
C ALA A 377 -9.69 9.04 -27.39
N GLY A 378 -8.59 9.59 -27.93
CA GLY A 378 -8.61 10.45 -29.11
C GLY A 378 -9.33 11.79 -28.89
N LYS A 379 -9.46 12.23 -27.64
CA LYS A 379 -10.06 13.51 -27.25
C LYS A 379 -8.98 14.56 -27.10
N ASP A 380 -9.34 15.82 -27.36
CA ASP A 380 -8.48 16.93 -27.02
C ASP A 380 -8.30 16.98 -25.49
N PRO A 381 -7.07 17.04 -24.98
CA PRO A 381 -6.86 17.04 -23.54
C PRO A 381 -7.47 18.28 -22.90
N ARG A 382 -8.23 18.07 -21.83
CA ARG A 382 -8.93 19.15 -21.13
C ARG A 382 -7.94 20.15 -20.51
N PRO A 383 -8.32 21.44 -20.38
CA PRO A 383 -7.49 22.44 -19.72
C PRO A 383 -7.13 22.06 -18.28
N VAL A 384 -5.83 21.94 -18.03
CA VAL A 384 -5.27 21.43 -16.76
C VAL A 384 -5.45 22.40 -15.58
N ASP A 385 -5.72 23.67 -15.86
CA ASP A 385 -5.97 24.75 -14.92
C ASP A 385 -7.44 24.88 -14.51
N SER A 386 -8.35 24.16 -15.18
CA SER A 386 -9.78 24.25 -14.87
C SER A 386 -10.09 23.66 -13.48
N PRO A 387 -10.86 24.36 -12.62
CA PRO A 387 -11.17 23.88 -11.27
C PRO A 387 -11.84 22.50 -11.25
N GLY A 388 -12.67 22.20 -12.25
CA GLY A 388 -13.30 20.89 -12.41
C GLY A 388 -12.29 19.78 -12.70
N PHE A 389 -11.30 20.03 -13.56
CA PHE A 389 -10.25 19.08 -13.89
C PHE A 389 -9.31 18.83 -12.71
N VAL A 390 -8.93 19.89 -11.97
CA VAL A 390 -8.13 19.76 -10.76
C VAL A 390 -8.87 18.95 -9.70
N LEU A 391 -10.16 19.21 -9.48
CA LEU A 391 -10.97 18.44 -8.54
C LEU A 391 -11.08 16.96 -8.95
N GLU A 392 -11.33 16.68 -10.23
CA GLU A 392 -11.37 15.32 -10.76
C GLU A 392 -10.02 14.61 -10.61
N ALA A 393 -8.92 15.32 -10.83
CA ALA A 393 -7.57 14.83 -10.63
C ALA A 393 -7.26 14.54 -9.16
N MET A 394 -7.69 15.40 -8.24
CA MET A 394 -7.59 15.16 -6.80
C MET A 394 -8.38 13.90 -6.39
N LEU A 395 -9.58 13.70 -6.95
CA LEU A 395 -10.40 12.50 -6.72
C LEU A 395 -9.73 11.24 -7.29
N GLN A 396 -9.22 11.32 -8.52
CA GLN A 396 -8.55 10.23 -9.23
C GLN A 396 -7.24 9.83 -8.54
N GLY A 397 -6.45 10.79 -8.08
CA GLY A 397 -5.21 10.57 -7.34
C GLY A 397 -5.40 10.08 -5.90
N GLY A 398 -6.65 9.99 -5.42
CA GLY A 398 -6.95 9.59 -4.04
C GLY A 398 -6.67 10.67 -3.00
N GLY A 399 -6.43 11.91 -3.42
CA GLY A 399 -6.06 13.05 -2.59
C GLY A 399 -7.21 13.71 -1.82
N LEU A 400 -8.45 13.26 -1.92
CA LEU A 400 -9.56 13.88 -1.16
C LEU A 400 -10.08 13.04 0.01
N GLY A 401 -9.78 11.73 0.02
CA GLY A 401 -10.30 10.82 1.05
C GLY A 401 -9.74 11.08 2.46
N ILE A 402 -8.49 11.53 2.56
CA ILE A 402 -7.83 11.87 3.84
C ILE A 402 -7.96 13.35 4.17
N TYR A 403 -7.86 14.20 3.14
CA TYR A 403 -7.64 15.63 3.28
C TYR A 403 -8.95 16.43 3.22
N GLY A 404 -10.06 15.77 2.87
CA GLY A 404 -11.39 16.37 2.80
C GLY A 404 -11.75 17.12 4.08
N ASP A 405 -11.58 16.51 5.26
CA ASP A 405 -11.94 17.17 6.52
C ASP A 405 -11.03 18.37 6.87
N PHE A 406 -9.77 18.36 6.42
CA PHE A 406 -8.82 19.45 6.65
C PHE A 406 -9.03 20.64 5.68
N LEU A 407 -9.42 20.34 4.43
CA LEU A 407 -9.73 21.33 3.39
C LEU A 407 -11.16 21.88 3.51
N LEU A 408 -12.09 21.11 4.08
CA LEU A 408 -13.53 21.42 4.15
C LEU A 408 -13.98 21.90 5.54
N ALA A 409 -13.07 22.05 6.51
CA ALA A 409 -13.39 22.64 7.81
C ALA A 409 -14.06 24.03 7.68
N ASP A 410 -13.65 24.82 6.67
CA ASP A 410 -14.27 26.12 6.34
C ASP A 410 -15.47 26.00 5.38
N TYR A 411 -15.55 24.94 4.56
CA TYR A 411 -16.61 24.75 3.55
C TYR A 411 -17.90 24.13 4.12
N ASN A 412 -17.83 23.55 5.32
CA ASN A 412 -18.98 23.02 6.07
C ASN A 412 -20.05 24.08 6.43
N ARG A 413 -19.85 25.36 6.09
CA ARG A 413 -20.84 26.44 6.23
C ARG A 413 -21.74 26.65 5.01
N PHE A 414 -21.39 26.11 3.83
CA PHE A 414 -22.09 26.39 2.56
C PHE A 414 -22.75 25.16 1.93
N GLY A 415 -23.47 24.35 2.73
CA GLY A 415 -24.69 23.63 2.34
C GLY A 415 -24.67 22.57 1.21
N ASN A 416 -23.61 22.45 0.40
CA ASN A 416 -23.50 21.49 -0.69
C ASN A 416 -22.37 20.51 -0.40
N SER A 417 -22.73 19.27 -0.05
CA SER A 417 -21.76 18.25 0.29
C SER A 417 -21.16 17.61 -0.98
N LEU A 418 -19.83 17.64 -1.06
CA LEU A 418 -19.02 16.86 -2.01
C LEU A 418 -19.44 15.37 -2.02
N ALA A 419 -20.01 14.89 -0.91
CA ALA A 419 -20.57 13.55 -0.77
C ALA A 419 -21.66 13.22 -1.80
N SER A 420 -22.50 14.18 -2.21
CA SER A 420 -23.53 13.96 -3.23
C SER A 420 -22.93 13.78 -4.63
N THR A 421 -21.87 14.53 -4.96
CA THR A 421 -21.11 14.43 -6.21
C THR A 421 -20.25 13.16 -6.26
N ILE A 422 -19.72 12.71 -5.12
CA ILE A 422 -18.94 11.47 -4.99
C ILE A 422 -19.83 10.22 -5.08
N ALA A 423 -21.08 10.30 -4.59
CA ALA A 423 -21.99 9.15 -4.59
C ALA A 423 -22.41 8.72 -6.01
N GLY A 424 -22.69 9.66 -6.92
CA GLY A 424 -23.20 9.35 -8.27
C GLY A 424 -22.31 8.39 -9.09
N PRO A 425 -21.02 8.70 -9.30
CA PRO A 425 -20.10 7.83 -10.03
C PRO A 425 -19.80 6.51 -9.32
N VAL A 426 -19.83 6.49 -7.98
CA VAL A 426 -19.52 5.31 -7.18
C VAL A 426 -20.69 4.33 -7.15
N VAL A 427 -21.93 4.83 -7.13
CA VAL A 427 -23.14 3.99 -7.18
C VAL A 427 -23.30 3.34 -8.55
N GLY A 428 -23.12 4.09 -9.65
CA GLY A 428 -23.16 3.53 -11.01
C GLY A 428 -22.08 2.46 -11.25
N LEU A 429 -20.84 2.72 -10.78
CA LEU A 429 -19.75 1.74 -10.84
C LEU A 429 -20.04 0.48 -10.00
N GLY A 430 -20.73 0.62 -8.87
CA GLY A 430 -21.17 -0.52 -8.06
C GLY A 430 -22.19 -1.40 -8.78
N GLU A 431 -23.16 -0.79 -9.47
CA GLU A 431 -24.17 -1.51 -10.25
C GLU A 431 -23.56 -2.24 -11.46
N ASP A 432 -22.65 -1.59 -12.19
CA ASP A 432 -21.95 -2.17 -13.33
C ASP A 432 -21.06 -3.35 -12.91
N VAL A 433 -20.39 -3.23 -11.77
CA VAL A 433 -19.58 -4.31 -11.17
C VAL A 433 -20.45 -5.51 -10.77
N LEU A 434 -21.63 -5.28 -10.18
CA LEU A 434 -22.56 -6.36 -9.83
C LEU A 434 -23.10 -7.08 -11.06
N LYS A 435 -23.45 -6.32 -12.11
CA LYS A 435 -23.90 -6.86 -13.40
C LYS A 435 -22.83 -7.71 -14.07
N LEU A 436 -21.58 -7.22 -14.11
CA LEU A 436 -20.45 -7.92 -14.72
C LEU A 436 -20.00 -9.18 -13.97
N THR A 437 -20.19 -9.24 -12.64
CA THR A 437 -19.76 -10.38 -11.83
C THR A 437 -20.91 -11.35 -11.57
N ALA A 438 -21.81 -11.01 -10.65
CA ALA A 438 -22.92 -11.86 -10.25
C ALA A 438 -23.93 -12.04 -11.40
N GLY A 439 -24.21 -10.97 -12.16
CA GLY A 439 -25.14 -11.04 -13.30
C GLY A 439 -24.65 -12.01 -14.39
N GLN A 440 -23.38 -11.92 -14.78
CA GLN A 440 -22.79 -12.82 -15.78
C GLN A 440 -22.66 -14.27 -15.30
N PHE A 441 -22.34 -14.48 -14.03
CA PHE A 441 -22.30 -15.84 -13.47
C PHE A 441 -23.69 -16.49 -13.44
N VAL A 442 -24.74 -15.74 -13.11
CA VAL A 442 -26.13 -16.25 -13.14
C VAL A 442 -26.54 -16.64 -14.56
N LYS A 443 -26.20 -15.83 -15.58
CA LYS A 443 -26.43 -16.18 -16.99
C LYS A 443 -25.69 -17.46 -17.37
N LEU A 444 -24.41 -17.55 -17.03
CA LEU A 444 -23.58 -18.72 -17.27
C LEU A 444 -24.14 -19.98 -16.60
N ALA A 445 -24.58 -19.87 -15.34
CA ALA A 445 -25.17 -20.98 -14.58
C ALA A 445 -26.54 -21.42 -15.13
N LYS A 446 -27.27 -20.53 -15.79
CA LYS A 446 -28.53 -20.81 -16.49
C LYS A 446 -28.34 -21.29 -17.93
N GLY A 447 -27.10 -21.36 -18.42
CA GLY A 447 -26.80 -21.69 -19.82
C GLY A 447 -27.17 -20.59 -20.82
N GLU A 448 -27.39 -19.37 -20.34
CA GLU A 448 -27.64 -18.19 -21.18
C GLU A 448 -26.32 -17.63 -21.72
N PRO A 449 -26.32 -17.00 -22.92
CA PRO A 449 -25.13 -16.38 -23.48
C PRO A 449 -24.63 -15.23 -22.58
N VAL A 450 -23.32 -15.23 -22.34
CA VAL A 450 -22.60 -14.24 -21.52
C VAL A 450 -22.16 -13.08 -22.42
N ASP A 451 -22.63 -11.87 -22.14
CA ASP A 451 -22.36 -10.63 -22.89
C ASP A 451 -21.21 -9.80 -22.28
N PHE A 452 -20.21 -10.50 -21.74
CA PHE A 452 -19.09 -9.90 -21.01
C PHE A 452 -18.29 -8.84 -21.80
N PRO A 453 -17.91 -9.06 -23.08
CA PRO A 453 -17.10 -8.10 -23.83
C PRO A 453 -17.80 -6.75 -24.00
N ASP A 454 -19.08 -6.75 -24.36
CA ASP A 454 -19.87 -5.54 -24.59
C ASP A 454 -20.09 -4.73 -23.32
N GLN A 455 -20.30 -5.41 -22.18
CA GLN A 455 -20.43 -4.75 -20.88
C GLN A 455 -19.09 -4.22 -20.36
N ALA A 456 -17.99 -4.94 -20.59
CA ALA A 456 -16.65 -4.49 -20.23
C ALA A 456 -16.23 -3.25 -21.03
N GLN A 457 -16.60 -3.19 -22.32
CA GLN A 457 -16.32 -2.03 -23.17
C GLN A 457 -17.04 -0.75 -22.72
N ARG A 458 -18.23 -0.86 -22.09
CA ARG A 458 -18.94 0.29 -21.53
C ARG A 458 -18.30 0.87 -20.25
N MET A 459 -17.42 0.11 -19.60
CA MET A 459 -16.70 0.50 -18.38
C MET A 459 -15.27 1.01 -18.61
N LEU A 460 -14.77 0.92 -19.84
CA LEU A 460 -13.49 1.44 -20.31
C LEU A 460 -13.71 2.82 -20.93
#